data_AF-A0A7G1IGE3-F1
#
_entry.id   AF-A0A7G1IGE3-F1
#
_cell.length_a   1.000
_cell.length_b   1.000
_cell.length_c   1.000
_cell.angle_alpha   90.00
_cell.angle_beta   90.00
_cell.angle_gamma   90.00
#
_symmetry.space_group_name_H-M   'P 1'
#
loop_
_entity.id
_entity.type
_entity.pdbx_description
1 polymer ?
#
loop_
_entity_poly.entity_id
_entity_poly.type
_entity_poly.pdbx_seq_one_letter_code
_entity_poly.pdbx_strand_id
1 'polypeptide(L)' 'MPLQTALIGDAQLRISQAAGQPGAKARELATYFVGQVVGSLNRVRPTRSVVLEMVEEFIDTVGRLEGLVDK' A
#
# COMPACT_ATOMS: atom_id res chain seq x y z
N MET A 1 4.10 -7.36 8.14
CA MET A 1 3.06 -6.69 8.96
C MET A 1 2.21 -7.67 9.80
N PRO A 2 2.77 -8.63 10.54
CA PRO A 2 1.96 -9.57 11.34
C PRO A 2 1.24 -8.89 12.53
N LEU A 3 1.84 -7.83 13.09
CA LEU A 3 1.30 -7.13 14.26
C LEU A 3 0.05 -6.28 13.95
N GLN A 4 -0.10 -5.80 12.71
CA GLN A 4 -1.27 -5.00 12.32
C GLN A 4 -2.53 -5.85 12.36
N THR A 5 -2.50 -7.02 11.70
CA THR A 5 -3.63 -7.96 11.72
C THR A 5 -3.90 -8.50 13.13
N ALA A 6 -2.86 -8.70 13.95
CA ALA A 6 -3.04 -9.07 15.36
C ALA A 6 -3.78 -8.00 16.18
N LEU A 7 -3.56 -6.72 15.89
CA LEU A 7 -4.19 -5.60 16.62
C LEU A 7 -5.65 -5.38 16.20
N ILE A 8 -5.97 -5.48 14.90
CA ILE A 8 -7.28 -5.06 14.38
C ILE A 8 -8.16 -6.21 13.88
N GLY A 9 -7.66 -7.46 13.84
CA GLY A 9 -8.32 -8.58 13.18
C GLY A 9 -9.76 -8.83 13.64
N ASP A 10 -9.99 -8.86 14.95
CA ASP A 10 -11.33 -9.07 15.52
C ASP A 10 -12.31 -7.94 15.17
N ALA A 11 -11.85 -6.69 15.22
CA ALA A 11 -12.66 -5.54 14.86
C ALA A 11 -12.99 -5.57 13.35
N GLN A 12 -12.02 -5.90 12.52
CA GLN A 12 -12.17 -6.01 11.07
C GLN A 12 -13.19 -7.09 10.69
N LEU A 13 -13.14 -8.26 11.36
CA LEU A 13 -14.12 -9.33 11.17
C LEU A 13 -15.56 -8.88 11.49
N ARG A 14 -15.76 -8.20 12.63
CA ARG A 14 -17.07 -7.69 13.04
C ARG A 14 -17.61 -6.64 12.07
N ILE A 15 -16.73 -5.74 11.60
CA ILE A 15 -17.09 -4.73 10.59
C ILE A 15 -17.53 -5.40 9.31
N SER A 16 -16.78 -6.38 8.80
CA SER A 16 -17.11 -7.11 7.57
C SER A 16 -18.47 -7.83 7.68
N GLN A 17 -18.78 -8.46 8.82
CA GLN A 17 -20.07 -9.09 9.04
C GLN A 17 -21.22 -8.07 9.05
N ALA A 18 -21.07 -6.95 9.76
CA ALA A 18 -22.10 -5.92 9.84
C ALA A 18 -22.32 -5.20 8.49
N ALA A 19 -21.28 -5.04 7.68
CA ALA A 19 -21.34 -4.39 6.37
C ALA A 19 -22.24 -5.11 5.35
N GLY A 20 -22.52 -6.41 5.56
CA GLY A 20 -23.41 -7.20 4.71
C GLY A 20 -24.90 -6.78 4.77
N GLN A 21 -25.32 -6.08 5.83
CA GLN A 21 -26.74 -5.72 6.02
C GLN A 21 -27.14 -4.48 5.20
N PRO A 22 -28.26 -4.47 4.47
CA PRO A 22 -28.73 -3.30 3.71
C PRO A 22 -28.74 -2.01 4.55
N GLY A 23 -28.21 -0.91 4.00
CA GLY A 23 -28.15 0.37 4.72
C GLY A 23 -27.15 0.47 5.89
N ALA A 24 -26.35 -0.55 6.18
CA ALA A 24 -25.40 -0.51 7.29
C ALA A 24 -24.23 0.48 7.07
N LYS A 25 -24.01 1.37 8.06
CA LYS A 25 -22.85 2.28 8.13
C LYS A 25 -21.52 1.55 8.25
N ALA A 26 -21.52 0.29 8.68
CA ALA A 26 -20.32 -0.54 8.76
C ALA A 26 -19.60 -0.68 7.39
N ARG A 27 -20.29 -0.51 6.26
CA ARG A 27 -19.64 -0.45 4.94
C ARG A 27 -18.63 0.68 4.80
N GLU A 28 -18.84 1.80 5.48
CA GLU A 28 -17.91 2.94 5.45
C GLU A 28 -16.60 2.62 6.18
N LEU A 29 -16.61 1.64 7.09
CA LEU A 29 -15.45 1.19 7.84
C LEU A 29 -14.78 -0.05 7.21
N ALA A 30 -15.40 -0.65 6.20
CA ALA A 30 -14.84 -1.80 5.50
C ALA A 30 -13.60 -1.34 4.71
N THR A 31 -12.43 -1.87 5.10
CA THR A 31 -11.14 -1.49 4.52
C THR A 31 -10.38 -2.73 4.03
N TYR A 32 -9.41 -2.51 3.15
CA TYR A 32 -8.57 -3.55 2.56
C TYR A 32 -7.16 -3.49 3.12
N PHE A 33 -6.49 -4.64 3.12
CA PHE A 33 -5.10 -4.71 3.54
C PHE A 33 -4.19 -4.02 2.52
N VAL A 34 -3.33 -3.13 3.01
CA VAL A 34 -2.33 -2.42 2.21
C VAL A 34 -0.99 -2.43 2.94
N GLY A 35 0.10 -2.44 2.19
CA GLY A 35 1.45 -2.31 2.76
C GLY A 35 1.72 -0.88 3.23
N GLN A 36 2.75 -0.68 4.06
CA GLN A 36 3.15 0.64 4.57
C GLN A 36 3.47 1.64 3.44
N VAL A 37 3.93 1.15 2.29
CA VAL A 37 4.22 1.97 1.11
C VAL A 37 3.00 2.70 0.55
N VAL A 38 1.77 2.29 0.90
CA VAL A 38 0.54 2.92 0.40
C VAL A 38 0.52 4.44 0.61
N GLY A 39 1.15 4.94 1.69
CA GLY A 39 1.21 6.36 1.99
C GLY A 39 2.02 7.19 0.98
N SER A 40 2.89 6.57 0.19
CA SER A 40 3.61 7.24 -0.90
C SER A 40 2.87 7.22 -2.24
N LEU A 41 1.78 6.46 -2.35
CA LEU A 41 1.00 6.35 -3.59
C LEU A 41 0.03 7.54 -3.70
N ASN A 42 0.19 8.36 -4.74
CA ASN A 42 -0.55 9.62 -4.89
C ASN A 42 -1.43 9.72 -6.16
N ARG A 43 -1.34 8.74 -7.06
CA ARG A 43 -2.10 8.73 -8.32
C ARG A 43 -2.33 7.30 -8.82
N VAL A 44 -3.44 7.08 -9.52
CA VAL A 44 -3.73 5.83 -10.22
C VAL A 44 -3.02 5.81 -11.57
N ARG A 45 -2.43 4.66 -11.94
CA ARG A 45 -1.55 4.55 -13.11
C ARG A 45 -1.65 3.19 -13.79
N PRO A 46 -1.39 3.10 -15.10
CA PRO A 46 -1.22 1.83 -15.77
C PRO A 46 -0.02 1.05 -15.20
N THR A 47 -0.16 -0.26 -15.06
CA THR A 47 0.91 -1.15 -14.55
C THR A 47 2.23 -0.98 -15.32
N ARG A 48 2.16 -0.81 -16.64
CA ARG A 48 3.36 -0.58 -17.47
C ARG A 48 4.15 0.65 -17.02
N SER A 49 3.48 1.75 -16.72
CA SER A 49 4.13 2.99 -16.26
C SER A 49 4.74 2.82 -14.87
N VAL A 50 4.08 2.08 -13.97
CA VAL A 50 4.61 1.79 -12.64
C VAL A 50 5.93 1.02 -12.75
N VAL A 51 5.95 -0.06 -13.54
CA VAL A 51 7.14 -0.90 -13.69
C VAL A 51 8.28 -0.13 -14.36
N LEU A 52 7.98 0.64 -15.41
CA LEU A 52 8.99 1.44 -16.10
C LEU A 52 9.67 2.43 -15.15
N GLU A 53 8.89 3.18 -14.37
CA GLU A 53 9.46 4.15 -13.43
C GLU A 53 10.24 3.50 -12.29
N MET A 54 9.80 2.33 -11.79
CA MET A 54 10.56 1.60 -10.78
C MET A 54 11.97 1.25 -11.28
N VAL A 55 12.10 0.88 -12.56
CA VAL A 55 13.39 0.55 -13.17
C VAL A 55 14.22 1.81 -13.39
N GLU A 56 13.61 2.88 -13.91
CA GLU A 56 14.29 4.17 -14.13
C GLU A 56 14.83 4.76 -12.82
N GLU A 57 14.00 4.85 -11.76
CA GLU A 57 14.42 5.34 -10.45
C GLU A 57 15.53 4.47 -9.82
N PHE A 58 15.50 3.16 -10.06
CA PHE A 58 16.56 2.26 -9.60
C PHE A 58 17.89 2.56 -10.30
N ILE A 59 17.89 2.68 -11.63
CA ILE A 59 19.10 3.02 -12.42
C ILE A 59 19.68 4.35 -11.95
N ASP A 60 18.83 5.38 -11.82
CA ASP A 60 19.25 6.71 -11.37
C ASP A 60 19.81 6.69 -9.94
N THR A 61 19.25 5.86 -9.06
CA THR A 61 19.70 5.75 -7.67
C THR A 61 21.02 5.02 -7.57
N VAL A 62 21.20 3.91 -8.29
CA VAL A 62 22.47 3.18 -8.32
C VAL A 62 23.59 4.03 -8.92
N GLY A 63 23.34 4.71 -10.05
CA GLY A 63 24.34 5.59 -10.66
C GLY A 63 24.79 6.73 -9.74
N ARG A 64 23.86 7.29 -8.94
CA ARG A 64 24.22 8.27 -7.90
C ARG A 64 25.05 7.67 -6.77
N LEU A 65 24.74 6.45 -6.35
CA LEU A 65 25.51 5.75 -5.31
C LEU A 65 26.93 5.43 -5.78
N GLU A 66 27.11 4.96 -7.02
CA GLU A 66 28.43 4.71 -7.62
C GLU A 66 29.28 5.99 -7.65
N GLY A 67 28.71 7.10 -8.12
CA GLY A 67 29.41 8.40 -8.12
C GLY A 67 29.74 8.97 -6.74
N LEU A 68 29.16 8.43 -5.65
CA LEU A 68 29.55 8.74 -4.27
C LEU A 68 30.69 7.86 -3.77
N VAL A 69 30.84 6.64 -4.30
CA VAL A 69 31.91 5.70 -3.94
C VAL A 69 33.23 6.05 -4.65
N ASP A 70 33.15 6.60 -5.87
CA ASP A 70 34.34 6.99 -6.65
C ASP A 70 34.97 8.35 -6.25
N LYS A 71 34.43 8.99 -5.21
CA LYS A 71 34.98 10.23 -4.61
C LYS A 71 35.69 9.93 -3.30
#